data_AF-A0A2H5N4Y4-F1
#
_entry.id   AF-A0A2H5N4Y4-F1
#
_cell.length_a   1.000
_cell.length_b   1.000
_cell.length_c   1.000
_cell.angle_alpha   90.00
_cell.angle_beta   90.00
_cell.angle_gamma   90.00
#
_symmetry.space_group_name_H-M   'P 1'
#
loop_
_entity.id
_entity.type
_entity.pdbx_description
1 polymer ?
#
loop_
_entity_poly.entity_id
_entity_poly.type
_entity_poly.pdbx_seq_one_letter_code
_entity_poly.pdbx_strand_id
1 'polypeptide(L)' 'VNDCRALTYRQDVRAREIEGYTVRALPTRQWGYVVITTPEGVLDHEEALRRNVGGQVLGYFH' A
#
# COMPACT_ATOMS: atom_id res chain seq x y z
N VAL A 1 -6.11 -4.70 -14.86
CA VAL A 1 -5.02 -5.34 -14.10
C VAL A 1 -3.94 -5.69 -15.10
N ASN A 2 -2.90 -4.87 -15.15
CA ASN A 2 -1.78 -5.04 -16.07
C ASN A 2 -0.62 -5.78 -15.40
N ASP A 3 -0.42 -5.61 -14.09
CA ASP A 3 0.53 -6.38 -13.28
C ASP A 3 0.10 -6.48 -11.81
N CYS A 4 0.42 -7.59 -11.15
CA CYS A 4 0.17 -7.85 -9.74
C CYS A 4 1.46 -8.36 -9.10
N ARG A 5 2.00 -7.61 -8.13
CA ARG A 5 3.24 -7.98 -7.45
C ARG A 5 3.00 -8.13 -5.96
N ALA A 6 3.27 -9.32 -5.45
CA ALA A 6 3.34 -9.58 -4.02
C ALA A 6 4.75 -9.28 -3.50
N LEU A 7 4.83 -8.68 -2.32
CA LEU A 7 6.09 -8.57 -1.60
C LEU A 7 6.39 -9.89 -0.89
N THR A 8 7.58 -10.42 -1.09
CA THR A 8 8.06 -11.65 -0.45
C THR A 8 8.67 -11.40 0.93
N TYR A 9 9.07 -10.15 1.23
CA TYR A 9 9.60 -9.77 2.53
C TYR A 9 8.62 -8.85 3.28
N ARG A 10 8.72 -8.85 4.61
CA ARG A 10 7.89 -7.96 5.44
C ARG A 10 8.42 -6.53 5.35
N GLN A 11 7.56 -5.63 4.92
CA GLN A 11 7.84 -4.20 4.89
C GLN A 11 6.81 -3.45 5.71
N ASP A 12 7.23 -2.96 6.87
CA ASP A 12 6.40 -2.11 7.72
C ASP A 12 6.39 -0.67 7.19
N VAL A 13 5.21 -0.06 7.12
CA VAL A 13 4.99 1.31 6.67
C VAL A 13 4.09 2.03 7.68
N ARG A 14 4.53 3.19 8.14
CA ARG A 14 3.70 4.09 8.96
C ARG A 14 2.73 4.86 8.07
N ALA A 15 1.59 5.29 8.62
CA ALA A 15 0.59 6.07 7.89
C ALA A 15 1.18 7.27 7.14
N ARG A 16 2.08 8.02 7.79
CA ARG A 16 2.79 9.18 7.20
C ARG A 16 3.74 8.84 6.04
N GLU A 17 4.15 7.57 5.91
CA GLU A 17 5.11 7.10 4.90
C GLU A 17 4.40 6.43 3.70
N ILE A 18 3.08 6.19 3.80
CA ILE A 18 2.28 5.52 2.76
C ILE A 18 2.34 6.31 1.44
N GLU A 19 2.15 7.63 1.49
CA GLU A 19 2.16 8.45 0.27
C GLU A 19 3.52 8.43 -0.43
N GLY A 20 4.62 8.46 0.34
CA GLY A 20 5.96 8.31 -0.22
C GLY A 20 6.20 6.92 -0.79
N TYR A 21 5.57 5.89 -0.21
CA TYR A 21 5.67 4.51 -0.69
C TYR A 21 4.93 4.29 -2.00
N THR A 22 3.70 4.79 -2.13
CA THR A 22 2.86 4.60 -3.31
C THR A 22 3.49 5.21 -4.55
N VAL A 23 4.14 6.36 -4.41
CA VAL A 23 4.89 7.03 -5.49
C VAL A 23 6.06 6.19 -6.01
N ARG A 24 6.68 5.38 -5.14
CA ARG A 24 7.78 4.48 -5.53
C ARG A 24 7.28 3.14 -6.06
N ALA A 25 6.14 2.66 -5.56
CA ALA A 25 5.60 1.35 -5.89
C ALA A 25 4.77 1.35 -7.18
N LEU A 26 3.98 2.40 -7.41
CA LEU A 26 3.09 2.51 -8.56
C LEU A 26 3.75 3.33 -9.67
N PRO A 27 3.55 2.97 -10.95
CA PRO A 27 4.14 3.70 -12.08
C PRO A 27 3.54 5.10 -12.26
N THR A 28 2.35 5.36 -11.73
CA THR A 28 1.69 6.67 -11.74
C THR A 28 0.76 6.82 -10.54
N ARG A 29 0.40 8.06 -10.22
CA ARG A 29 -0.56 8.40 -9.16
C ARG A 29 -2.03 8.26 -9.58
N GLN A 30 -2.31 8.08 -10.87
CA GLN A 30 -3.69 8.05 -11.39
C GLN A 30 -4.39 6.71 -11.18
N TRP A 31 -3.66 5.61 -11.10
CA TRP A 31 -4.23 4.26 -11.00
C TRP A 31 -3.28 3.30 -10.30
N GLY A 32 -3.87 2.26 -9.72
CA GLY A 32 -3.17 1.22 -8.97
C GLY A 32 -3.40 1.32 -7.46
N TYR A 33 -3.25 0.19 -6.79
CA TYR A 33 -3.46 0.09 -5.36
C TYR A 33 -2.28 -0.63 -4.71
N VAL A 34 -1.81 -0.07 -3.59
CA VAL A 34 -0.95 -0.77 -2.64
C VAL A 34 -1.84 -1.36 -1.56
N VAL A 35 -1.66 -2.65 -1.28
CA VAL A 35 -2.42 -3.40 -0.28
C VAL A 35 -1.60 -3.49 1.00
N ILE A 36 -2.20 -3.08 2.12
CA ILE A 36 -1.57 -2.97 3.43
C ILE A 36 -2.38 -3.76 4.45
N THR A 37 -1.75 -4.71 5.13
CA THR A 37 -2.31 -5.38 6.30
C THR A 37 -2.17 -4.49 7.51
N THR A 38 -3.30 -4.09 8.08
CA THR A 38 -3.38 -3.32 9.32
C THR A 38 -4.05 -4.16 10.41
N PRO A 39 -3.99 -3.75 11.69
CA PRO A 39 -4.72 -4.43 12.77
C PRO A 39 -6.24 -4.46 12.57
N GLU A 40 -6.80 -3.52 11.81
CA GLU A 40 -8.23 -3.46 11.49
C GLU A 40 -8.63 -4.34 10.29
N GLY A 41 -7.65 -4.96 9.63
CA GLY A 41 -7.85 -5.77 8.44
C GLY A 41 -6.94 -5.37 7.29
N VAL A 42 -7.19 -5.97 6.12
CA VAL A 42 -6.48 -5.65 4.88
C VAL A 42 -7.15 -4.45 4.24
N LEU A 43 -6.38 -3.37 4.07
CA LEU A 43 -6.83 -2.10 3.52
C LEU A 43 -6.00 -1.75 2.28
N ASP A 44 -6.55 -0.93 1.41
CA ASP A 44 -5.74 -0.23 0.41
C ASP A 44 -5.07 1.00 1.03
N HIS A 45 -4.09 1.54 0.33
CA HIS A 45 -3.34 2.71 0.77
C HIS A 45 -4.17 3.99 0.94
N GLU A 46 -5.26 4.20 0.19
CA GLU A 46 -6.10 5.39 0.35
C GLU A 46 -6.93 5.28 1.63
N GLU A 47 -7.48 4.10 1.91
CA GLU A 47 -8.22 3.85 3.14
C GLU A 47 -7.31 3.88 4.37
N ALA A 48 -6.10 3.32 4.27
CA ALA A 48 -5.10 3.40 5.33
C ALA A 48 -4.66 4.84 5.64
N LEU A 49 -4.52 5.68 4.61
CA LEU A 49 -4.26 7.13 4.77
C LEU A 49 -5.45 7.84 5.42
N ARG A 50 -6.68 7.58 4.96
CA ARG A 50 -7.90 8.20 5.50
C ARG A 50 -8.12 7.89 6.97
N ARG A 51 -7.81 6.66 7.39
CA ARG A 51 -7.91 6.20 8.78
C ARG A 51 -6.66 6.51 9.60
N ASN A 52 -5.61 7.04 8.97
CA ASN A 52 -4.30 7.31 9.58
C ASN A 52 -3.69 6.07 10.28
N VAL A 53 -3.84 4.90 9.65
CA VAL A 53 -3.32 3.61 10.15
C VAL A 53 -2.16 3.14 9.29
N GLY A 54 -1.11 2.65 9.95
CA GLY A 54 0.01 1.98 9.31
C GLY A 54 -0.15 0.47 9.35
N GLY A 55 0.79 -0.24 8.72
CA GLY A 55 0.76 -1.69 8.68
C GLY A 55 1.88 -2.30 7.85
N GLN A 56 1.69 -3.53 7.43
CA GLN A 56 2.61 -4.24 6.54
C GLN A 56 2.11 -4.24 5.11
N VAL A 57 3.00 -3.90 4.17
CA VAL A 57 2.67 -3.99 2.75
C VAL A 57 2.65 -5.45 2.32
N LEU A 58 1.53 -5.88 1.73
CA LEU A 58 1.40 -7.21 1.11
C LEU A 58 1.87 -7.20 -0.34
N GLY A 59 1.61 -6.10 -1.05
CA GLY A 59 1.90 -5.99 -2.46
C GLY A 59 1.16 -4.83 -3.11
N TYR A 60 1.21 -4.78 -4.42
CA TYR A 60 0.54 -3.77 -5.21
C TYR A 60 0.10 -4.33 -6.55
N PHE A 61 -0.94 -3.73 -7.12
CA PHE A 61 -1.44 -4.06 -8.43
C PHE A 61 -1.83 -2.80 -9.18
N HIS A 62 -1.64 -2.83 -10.50
CA HIS A 62 -2.07 -1.80 -11.43
C HIS A 62 -2.54 -2.55 -12.68
#